data_AF-A0A8S1AHX5-F1
#
_entry.id   AF-A0A8S1AHX5-F1
#
_cell.length_a   1.000
_cell.length_b   1.000
_cell.length_c   1.000
_cell.angle_alpha   90.00
_cell.angle_beta   90.00
_cell.angle_gamma   90.00
#
_symmetry.space_group_name_H-M   'P 1'
#
loop_
_entity.id
_entity.type
_entity.pdbx_description
1 polymer ?
#
loop_
_entity_poly.entity_id
_entity_poly.type
_entity_poly.pdbx_seq_one_letter_code
_entity_poly.pdbx_strand_id
1 'polypeptide(L)' 'MTTLSDAQLGHLINSITSVSMRMGSMASCTHTFDGSHGQEDLETFISAVSTFKTVEKIEDSEALMGIPLVLHGG' A
#
# COMPACT_ATOMS: atom_id res chain seq x y z
N MET A 1 -17.21 35.02 -7.62
CA MET A 1 -16.88 33.95 -6.65
C MET A 1 -17.88 32.83 -6.88
N THR A 2 -17.45 31.69 -7.43
CA THR A 2 -18.35 30.56 -7.70
C THR A 2 -18.57 29.80 -6.38
N THR A 3 -19.77 29.91 -5.82
CA THR A 3 -20.18 29.14 -4.65
C THR A 3 -20.65 27.77 -5.12
N LEU A 4 -20.00 26.70 -4.63
CA LEU A 4 -20.47 25.34 -4.84
C LEU A 4 -21.80 25.15 -4.09
N SER A 5 -22.79 24.54 -4.74
CA SER A 5 -24.04 24.14 -4.08
C SER A 5 -23.80 22.96 -3.13
N ASP A 6 -24.60 22.83 -2.07
CA ASP A 6 -24.55 21.73 -1.11
C ASP A 6 -24.60 20.35 -1.79
N ALA A 7 -25.35 20.22 -2.89
CA ALA A 7 -25.39 19.00 -3.69
C ALA A 7 -24.04 18.69 -4.35
N GLN A 8 -23.35 19.71 -4.87
CA GLN A 8 -22.05 19.55 -5.51
C GLN A 8 -20.96 19.24 -4.48
N LEU A 9 -21.05 19.81 -3.27
CA LEU A 9 -20.20 19.46 -2.13
C LEU A 9 -20.40 17.99 -1.75
N GLY A 10 -21.65 17.53 -1.65
CA GLY A 10 -21.96 16.12 -1.33
C GLY A 10 -21.41 15.15 -2.38
N HIS A 11 -21.54 15.47 -3.67
CA HIS A 11 -20.94 14.67 -4.73
C HIS A 11 -19.42 14.62 -4.65
N LEU A 12 -18.78 15.77 -4.40
CA LEU A 12 -17.33 15.83 -4.25
C LEU A 12 -16.85 15.00 -3.05
N ILE A 13 -17.51 15.10 -1.89
CA ILE A 13 -17.16 14.32 -0.71
C ILE A 13 -17.29 12.83 -1.01
N ASN A 14 -18.40 12.38 -1.61
CA ASN A 14 -18.56 10.96 -1.97
C ASN A 14 -17.50 10.46 -2.96
N SER A 15 -17.15 11.28 -3.96
CA SER A 15 -16.07 10.94 -4.89
C SER A 15 -14.72 10.89 -4.18
N ILE A 16 -14.41 11.84 -3.29
CA ILE A 16 -13.18 11.81 -2.48
C ILE A 16 -13.18 10.60 -1.55
N THR A 17 -14.28 10.24 -0.90
CA THR A 17 -14.35 9.05 -0.04
C THR A 17 -14.13 7.77 -0.85
N SER A 18 -14.64 7.70 -2.08
CA SER A 18 -14.36 6.57 -2.99
C SER A 18 -12.89 6.50 -3.42
N VAL A 19 -12.22 7.64 -3.58
CA VAL A 19 -10.79 7.73 -3.93
C VAL A 19 -9.89 7.59 -2.69
N SER A 20 -10.40 7.92 -1.50
CA SER A 20 -9.70 7.91 -0.22
C SER A 20 -9.80 6.57 0.51
N MET A 21 -10.54 5.61 -0.04
CA MET A 21 -10.18 4.19 0.09
C MET A 21 -8.93 3.91 -0.76
N ARG A 22 -7.87 4.72 -0.56
CA ARG A 22 -6.57 4.46 -1.15
C ARG A 22 -6.12 3.13 -0.57
N MET A 23 -6.27 2.08 -1.36
CA MET A 23 -5.56 0.83 -1.14
C MET A 23 -4.11 1.20 -0.92
N GLY A 24 -3.51 0.73 0.18
CA GLY A 24 -2.13 1.07 0.45
C GLY A 24 -1.24 0.55 -0.68
N SER A 25 -0.06 1.14 -0.80
CA SER A 25 0.92 0.71 -1.80
C SER A 25 2.09 0.05 -1.10
N MET A 26 2.65 -0.98 -1.73
CA MET A 26 3.93 -1.57 -1.33
C MET A 26 5.08 -0.53 -1.27
N ALA A 27 4.96 0.60 -1.99
CA ALA A 27 5.91 1.71 -1.92
C ALA A 27 5.98 2.37 -0.52
N SER A 28 4.93 2.22 0.29
CA SER A 28 4.88 2.72 1.66
C SER A 28 5.44 1.72 2.68
N CYS A 29 5.82 0.51 2.25
CA CYS A 29 6.39 -0.50 3.14
C CYS A 29 7.84 -0.12 3.49
N THR A 30 8.14 -0.02 4.79
CA THR A 30 9.49 0.33 5.27
C THR A 30 10.39 -0.90 5.47
N HIS A 31 9.81 -2.11 5.43
CA HIS A 31 10.56 -3.35 5.55
C HIS A 31 11.11 -3.74 4.17
N THR A 32 12.41 -3.98 4.14
CA THR A 32 13.12 -4.33 2.92
C THR A 32 14.00 -5.55 3.15
N PHE A 33 14.24 -6.32 2.09
CA PHE A 33 15.11 -7.50 2.14
C PHE A 33 16.24 -7.32 1.13
N ASP A 34 17.47 -7.47 1.60
CA ASP A 34 18.71 -7.25 0.83
C ASP A 34 19.28 -8.51 0.17
N GLY A 35 18.63 -9.67 0.37
CA GLY A 35 19.14 -10.96 -0.08
C GLY A 35 20.07 -11.65 0.92
N SER A 36 20.10 -11.23 2.19
CA SER A 36 20.89 -11.92 3.22
C SER A 36 20.58 -13.43 3.27
N HIS A 37 21.60 -14.26 3.50
CA HIS A 37 21.46 -15.72 3.55
C HIS A 37 20.89 -16.25 4.89
N GLY A 38 20.28 -15.37 5.69
CA GLY A 38 19.65 -15.72 6.97
C GLY A 38 18.23 -16.21 6.77
N GLN A 39 17.95 -17.48 7.09
CA GLN A 39 16.58 -18.00 7.07
C GLN A 39 15.67 -17.23 8.03
N GLU A 40 16.17 -16.85 9.20
CA GLU A 40 15.43 -16.05 10.20
C GLU A 40 15.06 -14.65 9.67
N ASP A 41 15.99 -13.99 8.98
CA ASP A 41 15.77 -12.67 8.39
C ASP A 41 14.74 -12.73 7.25
N LEU A 42 14.80 -13.76 6.42
CA LEU A 42 13.84 -14.00 5.34
C LEU A 42 12.43 -14.24 5.88
N GLU A 43 12.29 -15.11 6.88
CA GLU A 43 10.98 -15.41 7.50
C GLU A 43 10.41 -14.16 8.18
N THR A 44 11.26 -13.38 8.85
CA THR A 44 10.87 -12.10 9.48
C THR A 44 10.38 -11.10 8.44
N PHE A 45 11.09 -10.96 7.31
CA PHE A 45 10.68 -10.12 6.20
C PHE A 45 9.34 -10.54 5.60
N ILE A 46 9.16 -11.82 5.29
CA ILE A 46 7.91 -12.35 4.73
C ILE A 46 6.74 -12.08 5.67
N SER A 47 6.93 -12.30 6.98
CA SER A 47 5.92 -12.04 8.00
C SER A 47 5.54 -10.54 8.06
N ALA A 48 6.53 -9.65 8.06
CA ALA A 48 6.31 -8.21 8.11
C ALA A 48 5.59 -7.68 6.86
N VAL A 49 6.02 -8.10 5.67
CA VAL A 49 5.39 -7.71 4.40
C VAL A 49 3.97 -8.26 4.28
N SER A 50 3.73 -9.50 4.72
CA SER A 50 2.39 -10.12 4.72
C SER A 50 1.44 -9.39 5.68
N THR A 51 1.96 -8.97 6.83
CA THR A 51 1.20 -8.16 7.80
C THR A 51 0.88 -6.79 7.22
N PHE A 52 1.86 -6.11 6.62
CA PHE A 52 1.68 -4.81 5.98
C PHE A 52 0.61 -4.87 4.88
N LYS A 53 0.71 -5.84 3.96
CA LYS A 53 -0.29 -6.10 2.92
C LYS A 53 -1.70 -6.24 3.49
N THR A 54 -1.86 -6.96 4.60
CA THR A 54 -3.15 -7.19 5.25
C THR A 54 -3.72 -5.92 5.88
N VAL A 55 -2.89 -5.13 6.56
CA VAL A 55 -3.28 -3.88 7.22
C VAL A 55 -3.66 -2.81 6.20
N GLU A 56 -2.87 -2.69 5.14
CA GLU A 56 -3.03 -1.72 4.06
C GLU A 56 -4.05 -2.16 2.99
N LYS A 57 -4.61 -3.37 3.13
CA LYS A 57 -5.61 -3.96 2.22
C LYS A 57 -5.14 -3.95 0.75
N ILE A 58 -3.91 -4.42 0.55
CA ILE A 58 -3.29 -4.51 -0.78
C ILE A 58 -3.71 -5.84 -1.41
N GLU A 59 -4.22 -5.79 -2.64
CA GLU A 59 -4.61 -6.99 -3.40
C GLU A 59 -3.38 -7.79 -3.84
N ASP A 60 -3.55 -9.09 -4.04
CA ASP A 60 -2.45 -9.99 -4.42
C ASP A 60 -1.76 -9.56 -5.71
N SER A 61 -2.53 -9.09 -6.70
CA SER A 61 -2.00 -8.61 -7.98
C SER A 61 -1.13 -7.36 -7.80
N GLU A 62 -1.53 -6.41 -6.96
CA GLU A 62 -0.78 -5.20 -6.66
C GLU A 62 0.43 -5.48 -5.78
N ALA A 63 0.29 -6.38 -4.82
CA ALA A 63 1.38 -6.85 -3.98
C ALA A 63 2.48 -7.48 -4.84
N LEU A 64 2.13 -8.40 -5.76
CA LEU A 64 3.07 -9.05 -6.68
C LEU A 64 3.81 -8.03 -7.56
N MET A 65 3.12 -7.03 -8.10
CA MET A 65 3.75 -5.95 -8.87
C MET A 65 4.66 -5.06 -8.01
N GLY A 66 4.36 -4.93 -6.72
CA GLY A 66 5.09 -4.12 -5.76
C GLY A 66 6.24 -4.81 -5.04
N ILE A 67 6.40 -6.14 -5.16
CA ILE A 67 7.51 -6.89 -4.56
C ILE A 67 8.89 -6.27 -4.88
N PRO A 68 9.20 -5.85 -6.12
CA PRO A 68 10.49 -5.23 -6.44
C PRO A 68 10.80 -3.94 -5.67
N LEU A 69 9.81 -3.28 -5.05
CA LEU A 69 10.00 -2.05 -4.26
C LEU A 69 10.51 -2.33 -2.84
N VAL A 70 10.25 -3.54 -2.32
CA VAL A 70 10.67 -3.98 -0.98
C VAL A 70 11.90 -4.88 -1.03
N LEU A 71 12.28 -5.35 -2.21
CA LEU A 71 13.55 -6.04 -2.42
C LEU A 71 14.63 -5.01 -2.76
N HIS A 72 15.66 -4.97 -1.94
CA HIS A 72 16.89 -4.26 -2.23
C HIS A 72 17.95 -5.32 -2.54
N GLY A 73 18.91 -5.04 -3.42
CA GLY A 73 19.89 -6.05 -3.79
C GLY A 73 20.15 -6.05 -5.28
N GLY A 74 21.23 -5.35 -5.65
CA GLY A 74 22.03 -5.63 -6.83
C GLY A 74 23.32 -6.30 -6.40
#